data_AF-A0A073KCU0-F1
#
_entry.id   AF-A0A073KCU0-F1
#
_cell.length_a   1.000
_cell.length_b   1.000
_cell.length_c   1.000
_cell.angle_alpha   90.00
_cell.angle_beta   90.00
_cell.angle_gamma   90.00
#
_symmetry.space_group_name_H-M   'P 1'
#
loop_
_entity.id
_entity.type
_entity.pdbx_description
1 polymer ?
#
loop_
_entity_poly.entity_id
_entity_poly.type
_entity_poly.pdbx_seq_one_letter_code
_entity_poly.pdbx_strand_id
1 'polypeptide(L)' 'MTLITTICLVVSLFFLVRAMHLFLVMKQKRAYPPRFWLKQNAVRYALLGGIGLLCTLLLSLL' A
#
# COMPACT_ATOMS: atom_id res chain seq x y z
N MET A 1 20.32 -4.09 13.03
CA MET A 1 19.94 -2.97 12.14
C MET A 1 19.32 -3.47 10.83
N THR A 2 19.99 -4.36 10.08
CA THR A 2 19.51 -4.90 8.79
C THR A 2 18.21 -5.73 8.85
N LEU A 3 17.97 -6.45 9.96
CA LEU A 3 16.79 -7.32 10.09
C LEU A 3 15.48 -6.54 10.28
N ILE A 4 15.55 -5.37 10.91
CA ILE A 4 14.39 -4.48 11.12
C ILE A 4 14.02 -3.80 9.81
N THR A 5 15.02 -3.34 9.05
CA THR A 5 14.79 -2.70 7.76
C THR A 5 14.25 -3.68 6.72
N THR A 6 14.70 -4.94 6.72
CA THR A 6 14.13 -5.97 5.83
C THR A 6 12.68 -6.32 6.16
N ILE A 7 12.34 -6.49 7.44
CA ILE A 7 10.94 -6.73 7.86
C ILE A 7 10.06 -5.55 7.42
N CYS A 8 10.52 -4.33 7.63
CA CYS A 8 9.75 -3.14 7.30
C CYS A 8 9.62 -2.94 5.77
N LEU A 9 10.64 -3.32 4.99
CA LEU A 9 10.55 -3.41 3.53
C LEU A 9 9.53 -4.44 3.05
N VAL A 10 9.51 -5.64 3.64
CA VAL A 10 8.54 -6.69 3.28
C VAL A 10 7.11 -6.24 3.59
N VAL A 11 6.90 -5.59 4.74
CA VAL A 11 5.59 -5.04 5.13
C VAL A 11 5.15 -3.94 4.16
N SER A 12 6.04 -3.01 3.78
CA SER A 12 5.69 -1.95 2.84
C SER A 12 5.36 -2.50 1.45
N LEU A 13 6.12 -3.50 0.97
CA LEU A 13 5.88 -4.17 -0.30
C LEU A 13 4.51 -4.88 -0.31
N PHE A 14 4.14 -5.52 0.80
CA PHE A 14 2.84 -6.19 0.93
C PHE A 14 1.66 -5.21 0.84
N PHE A 15 1.77 -4.05 1.48
CA PHE A 15 0.76 -2.98 1.37
C PHE A 15 0.64 -2.45 -0.05
N LEU A 16 1.76 -2.31 -0.76
CA LEU A 16 1.80 -1.81 -2.13
C LEU A 16 1.16 -2.81 -3.12
N VAL A 17 1.41 -4.11 -2.96
CA VAL A 17 0.75 -5.17 -3.73
C VAL A 17 -0.75 -5.18 -3.49
N ARG A 18 -1.20 -5.02 -2.22
CA ARG A 18 -2.63 -4.91 -1.88
C ARG A 18 -3.29 -3.68 -2.52
N ALA A 19 -2.61 -2.53 -2.53
CA ALA A 19 -3.10 -1.32 -3.19
C ALA A 19 -3.24 -1.52 -4.71
N MET A 20 -2.23 -2.12 -5.36
CA MET A 20 -2.26 -2.46 -6.79
C MET A 20 -3.39 -3.44 -7.13
N HIS A 21 -3.61 -4.46 -6.28
CA HIS A 21 -4.71 -5.40 -6.45
C HIS A 21 -6.08 -4.70 -6.36
N LEU A 22 -6.29 -3.83 -5.38
CA LEU A 22 -7.51 -3.03 -5.26
C LEU A 22 -7.71 -2.11 -6.48
N PHE A 23 -6.64 -1.52 -7.00
CA PHE A 23 -6.68 -0.68 -8.20
C PHE A 23 -7.03 -1.49 -9.46
N LEU A 24 -6.52 -2.71 -9.59
CA LEU A 24 -6.88 -3.63 -10.67
C LEU A 24 -8.36 -4.03 -10.60
N VAL A 25 -8.86 -4.32 -9.40
CA VAL A 25 -10.28 -4.61 -9.14
C VAL A 25 -11.17 -3.41 -9.50
N MET A 26 -10.72 -2.17 -9.25
CA MET A 26 -11.43 -0.96 -9.72
C MET A 26 -11.50 -0.84 -11.24
N LYS A 27 -10.45 -1.26 -11.95
CA LYS A 27 -10.39 -1.23 -13.42
C LYS A 27 -11.35 -2.26 -14.04
N GLN A 28 -11.69 -3.32 -13.32
CA GLN A 28 -12.69 -4.30 -13.74
C GLN A 28 -14.09 -3.63 -13.72
N LYS A 29 -14.75 -3.53 -14.89
CA LYS A 29 -16.14 -3.03 -15.00
C LYS A 29 -17.10 -3.99 -14.30
N ARG A 30 -17.20 -3.91 -12.98
CA ARG A 30 -18.21 -4.60 -12.17
C ARG A 30 -19.23 -3.59 -11.65
N ALA A 31 -20.50 -3.99 -11.64
CA ALA A 31 -21.61 -3.19 -11.12
C ALA A 31 -21.56 -3.03 -9.58
N TYR A 32 -20.79 -3.89 -8.90
CA TYR A 32 -20.65 -3.93 -7.46
C TYR A 32 -19.23 -4.41 -7.06
N PRO A 33 -18.57 -3.85 -6.03
CA PRO A 33 -18.98 -2.73 -5.17
C PRO A 33 -18.88 -1.35 -5.86
N PRO A 34 -19.54 -0.30 -5.34
CA PRO A 34 -19.48 1.04 -5.91
C PRO A 34 -18.04 1.55 -5.98
N ARG A 35 -17.63 2.05 -7.16
CA ARG A 35 -16.26 2.53 -7.42
C ARG A 35 -15.78 3.56 -6.40
N PHE A 36 -16.68 4.35 -5.81
CA PHE A 36 -16.31 5.33 -4.78
C PHE A 36 -15.69 4.67 -3.54
N TRP A 37 -16.27 3.58 -3.05
CA TRP A 37 -15.78 2.83 -1.88
C TRP A 37 -14.44 2.16 -2.13
N LEU A 38 -14.28 1.56 -3.31
CA LEU A 38 -12.99 0.99 -3.73
C LEU A 38 -11.91 2.06 -3.86
N LYS A 39 -12.25 3.26 -4.35
CA LYS A 39 -11.31 4.38 -4.47
C LYS A 39 -10.81 4.85 -3.11
N GLN A 40 -11.74 5.01 -2.16
CA GLN A 40 -11.43 5.48 -0.82
C GLN A 40 -10.55 4.48 -0.07
N ASN A 41 -10.81 3.18 -0.22
CA ASN A 41 -9.95 2.14 0.33
C ASN A 41 -8.60 2.09 -0.36
N ALA A 42 -8.54 2.16 -1.70
CA ALA A 42 -7.27 2.19 -2.43
C ALA A 42 -6.39 3.38 -2.01
N VAL A 43 -6.97 4.56 -1.83
CA VAL A 43 -6.25 5.75 -1.34
C VAL A 43 -5.76 5.56 0.10
N ARG A 44 -6.58 4.98 0.99
CA ARG A 44 -6.15 4.67 2.37
C ARG A 44 -4.98 3.69 2.41
N TYR A 45 -5.04 2.61 1.63
CA TYR A 45 -3.95 1.64 1.55
C TYR A 45 -2.69 2.23 0.89
N ALA A 46 -2.84 3.09 -0.12
CA ALA A 46 -1.72 3.80 -0.73
C ALA A 46 -1.06 4.79 0.25
N LEU A 47 -1.85 5.52 1.04
CA LEU A 47 -1.33 6.40 2.10
C LEU A 47 -0.59 5.62 3.18
N LEU A 48 -1.17 4.53 3.69
CA LEU A 48 -0.52 3.67 4.70
C LEU A 48 0.77 3.04 4.17
N GLY A 49 0.77 2.53 2.93
CA GLY A 49 1.97 2.01 2.28
C GLY A 49 3.04 3.09 2.06
N GLY A 50 2.63 4.28 1.65
CA GLY A 50 3.53 5.43 1.45
C GLY A 50 4.17 5.92 2.75
N ILE A 51 3.40 6.02 3.84
CA ILE A 51 3.93 6.38 5.17
C ILE A 51 4.92 5.32 5.66
N GLY A 52 4.62 4.03 5.46
CA GLY A 52 5.54 2.94 5.80
C GLY A 52 6.87 2.99 5.02
N LEU A 53 6.81 3.35 3.74
CA LEU A 53 7.99 3.57 2.88
C LEU A 53 8.81 4.79 3.31
N LEU A 54 8.15 5.90 3.66
CA LEU A 54 8.81 7.09 4.19
C LEU A 54 9.51 6.81 5.53
N CYS A 55 8.85 6.05 6.40
CA CYS A 55 9.41 5.68 7.70
C CYS A 55 10.61 4.75 7.56
N THR A 56 10.58 3.79 6.62
CA THR A 56 11.74 2.95 6.29
C THR A 56 12.90 3.72 5.71
N LEU A 57 12.62 4.68 4.81
CA LEU A 57 13.66 5.55 4.25
C LEU A 57 14.33 6.39 5.34
N LEU A 58 13.55 7.02 6.21
CA LEU A 58 14.06 7.76 7.37
C LEU A 58 14.92 6.88 8.29
N LEU A 59 14.46 5.66 8.60
CA LEU A 59 15.22 4.69 9.41
C LEU A 59 16.47 4.14 8.71
N SER A 60 16.52 4.20 7.38
CA SER A 60 17.70 3.78 6.61
C SER A 60 18.74 4.89 6.45
N LEU A 61 18.30 6.15 6.52
CA LEU A 61 19.15 7.33 6.41
C LEU A 61 19.77 7.73 7.76
N LEU A 62 19.07 7.45 8.87
CA LEU A 62 19.52 7.64 10.25
C LEU A 62 20.51 6.53 10.66
#